data_AF-A0A127T006-F1
#
_entry.id   AF-A0A127T006-F1
#
_cell.length_a   1.000
_cell.length_b   1.000
_cell.length_c   1.000
_cell.angle_alpha   90.00
_cell.angle_beta   90.00
_cell.angle_gamma   90.00
#
_symmetry.space_group_name_H-M   'P 1'
#
loop_
_entity.id
_entity.type
_entity.pdbx_description
1 polymer ?
#
loop_
_entity_poly.entity_id
_entity_poly.type
_entity_poly.pdbx_seq_one_letter_code
_entity_poly.pdbx_strand_id
1 'polypeptide(L)'
;YRHHEDDAIGAAKAAAEKGIHVNIVGMGDPKGSPIPIQGSNNYMKDKDGNVVITKLNEQMGQEIAAAGNGMYVRADNTNSALKALQKEIEKMNKTELDSKVYSEYDEQFQIFAWIALFLLIADFMTLDRKNRIFRKVKLFS
;
A
#
# COMPACT_ATOMS: atom_id res chain seq x y z
N TYR A 1 -15.76 -1.35 -29.38
CA TYR A 1 -14.83 -2.15 -28.56
C TYR A 1 -14.29 -1.39 -27.33
N ARG A 2 -13.98 -0.08 -27.39
CA ARG A 2 -13.47 0.69 -26.23
C ARG A 2 -14.38 0.81 -24.99
N HIS A 3 -15.70 0.70 -25.15
CA HIS A 3 -16.64 0.90 -24.02
C HIS A 3 -16.53 -0.14 -22.90
N HIS A 4 -16.07 -1.36 -23.18
CA HIS A 4 -15.91 -2.38 -22.14
C HIS A 4 -14.59 -2.25 -21.38
N GLU A 5 -13.58 -1.60 -21.98
CA GLU A 5 -12.26 -1.45 -21.38
C GLU A 5 -12.26 -0.31 -20.36
N ASP A 6 -12.88 0.83 -20.71
CA ASP A 6 -13.05 1.97 -19.81
C ASP A 6 -13.91 1.61 -18.57
N ASP A 7 -14.90 0.73 -18.73
CA ASP A 7 -15.76 0.28 -17.62
C ASP A 7 -14.99 -0.60 -16.62
N ALA A 8 -14.13 -1.50 -17.13
CA ALA A 8 -13.31 -2.37 -16.29
C ALA A 8 -12.27 -1.57 -15.49
N ILE A 9 -11.63 -0.58 -16.11
CA ILE A 9 -10.68 0.34 -15.45
C ILE A 9 -11.40 1.21 -14.41
N GLY A 10 -12.58 1.75 -14.76
CA GLY A 10 -13.40 2.55 -13.86
C GLY A 10 -13.84 1.77 -12.62
N ALA A 11 -14.28 0.52 -12.79
CA ALA A 11 -14.65 -0.37 -11.70
C ALA A 11 -13.46 -0.71 -10.79
N ALA A 12 -12.29 -0.97 -11.38
CA ALA A 12 -11.07 -1.23 -10.60
C ALA A 12 -10.65 -0.01 -9.78
N LYS A 13 -10.74 1.18 -10.35
CA LYS A 13 -10.46 2.44 -9.65
C LYS A 13 -11.42 2.68 -8.48
N ALA A 14 -12.72 2.45 -8.69
CA ALA A 14 -13.72 2.57 -7.63
C ALA A 14 -13.52 1.56 -6.48
N ALA A 15 -12.97 0.38 -6.78
CA ALA A 15 -12.56 -0.60 -5.77
C ALA A 15 -11.32 -0.13 -5.00
N ALA A 16 -10.32 0.42 -5.70
CA ALA A 16 -9.12 0.98 -5.08
C ALA A 16 -9.43 2.15 -4.15
N GLU A 17 -10.36 3.04 -4.52
CA GLU A 17 -10.83 4.15 -3.68
C GLU A 17 -11.47 3.68 -2.37
N LYS A 18 -11.96 2.43 -2.33
CA LYS A 18 -12.51 1.78 -1.13
C LYS A 18 -11.45 0.97 -0.36
N GLY A 19 -10.18 1.06 -0.74
CA GLY A 19 -9.09 0.28 -0.14
C GLY A 19 -9.06 -1.19 -0.57
N ILE A 20 -9.75 -1.56 -1.67
CA ILE A 20 -9.79 -2.93 -2.19
C ILE A 20 -8.78 -3.05 -3.33
N HIS A 21 -7.78 -3.92 -3.16
CA HIS A 21 -6.77 -4.19 -4.18
C HIS A 21 -7.30 -5.15 -5.25
N VAL A 22 -7.24 -4.74 -6.52
CA VAL A 22 -7.69 -5.57 -7.67
C VAL A 22 -6.48 -6.20 -8.36
N ASN A 23 -6.32 -7.51 -8.17
CA ASN A 23 -5.27 -8.30 -8.81
C ASN A 23 -5.83 -9.03 -10.03
N ILE A 24 -5.04 -9.10 -11.10
CA ILE A 24 -5.48 -9.70 -12.37
C ILE A 24 -4.57 -10.83 -12.75
N VAL A 25 -5.17 -11.98 -13.10
CA VAL A 25 -4.44 -13.14 -13.59
C VAL A 25 -4.73 -13.34 -15.07
N GLY A 26 -3.73 -13.07 -15.91
CA GLY A 26 -3.80 -13.29 -17.34
C GLY A 26 -3.64 -14.78 -17.68
N MET A 27 -4.68 -15.39 -18.24
CA MET A 27 -4.65 -16.75 -18.78
C MET A 27 -4.82 -16.75 -20.29
N GLY A 28 -3.90 -17.42 -20.99
CA GLY A 28 -3.95 -17.58 -22.45
C GLY A 28 -2.62 -17.25 -23.12
N ASP A 29 -2.58 -17.46 -24.44
CA ASP A 29 -1.43 -17.13 -25.27
C ASP A 29 -1.63 -15.74 -25.93
N PRO A 30 -0.67 -14.81 -25.84
CA PRO A 30 -0.74 -13.52 -26.55
C PRO A 30 -0.71 -13.68 -28.08
N LYS A 31 -0.14 -14.77 -28.62
CA LYS A 31 -0.17 -15.10 -30.05
C LYS A 31 -1.59 -15.46 -30.53
N GLY A 32 -2.41 -15.93 -29.59
CA GLY A 32 -3.80 -16.28 -29.78
C GLY A 32 -4.01 -17.72 -30.22
N SER A 33 -5.12 -18.28 -29.76
CA SER A 33 -5.51 -19.66 -30.03
C SER A 33 -6.99 -19.74 -30.42
N PRO A 34 -7.35 -20.69 -31.29
CA PRO A 34 -8.74 -20.92 -31.62
C PRO A 34 -9.48 -21.59 -30.45
N ILE A 35 -10.76 -21.26 -30.27
CA ILE A 35 -11.58 -21.87 -29.21
C ILE A 35 -12.15 -23.20 -29.72
N PRO A 36 -11.82 -24.36 -29.10
CA PRO A 36 -12.42 -25.64 -29.47
C PRO A 36 -13.88 -25.73 -28.99
N ILE A 37 -14.75 -26.31 -29.81
CA ILE A 37 -16.13 -26.60 -29.43
C ILE A 37 -16.17 -27.98 -28.76
N GLN A 38 -16.64 -28.06 -27.50
CA GLN A 38 -16.74 -29.34 -26.79
C GLN A 38 -17.59 -30.34 -27.58
N GLY A 39 -17.06 -31.57 -27.75
CA GLY A 39 -17.75 -32.65 -28.45
C GLY A 39 -17.62 -32.63 -29.98
N SER A 40 -16.85 -31.70 -30.56
CA SER A 40 -16.56 -31.67 -31.99
C SER A 40 -15.08 -31.42 -32.26
N ASN A 41 -14.59 -31.81 -33.44
CA ASN A 41 -13.23 -31.47 -33.90
C ASN A 41 -13.19 -30.09 -34.59
N ASN A 42 -14.18 -29.24 -34.31
CA ASN A 42 -14.35 -27.92 -34.91
C ASN A 42 -14.05 -26.80 -33.91
N TYR A 43 -13.61 -25.67 -34.45
CA TYR A 43 -13.36 -24.44 -33.70
C TYR A 43 -14.55 -23.49 -33.78
N MET A 44 -14.67 -22.60 -32.79
CA MET A 44 -15.68 -21.55 -32.77
C MET A 44 -15.50 -20.65 -34.00
N LYS A 45 -16.61 -20.38 -34.69
CA LYS A 45 -16.67 -19.52 -35.86
C LYS A 45 -17.53 -18.29 -35.57
N ASP A 46 -17.15 -17.17 -36.15
CA ASP A 46 -17.97 -15.95 -36.15
C ASP A 46 -19.15 -16.08 -37.13
N LYS A 47 -20.03 -15.08 -37.17
CA LYS A 47 -21.19 -14.99 -38.07
C LYS A 47 -20.83 -15.13 -39.55
N ASP A 48 -19.60 -14.75 -39.93
CA ASP A 48 -19.07 -14.87 -41.29
C ASP A 48 -18.41 -16.23 -41.57
N GLY A 49 -18.43 -17.18 -40.62
CA GLY A 49 -17.85 -18.52 -40.78
C GLY A 49 -16.33 -18.61 -40.56
N ASN A 50 -15.68 -17.51 -40.18
CA ASN A 50 -14.26 -17.45 -39.88
C ASN A 50 -13.96 -17.97 -38.46
N VAL A 51 -12.85 -18.70 -38.28
CA VAL A 51 -12.43 -19.19 -36.96
C VAL A 51 -12.06 -18.02 -36.04
N VAL A 52 -12.67 -17.97 -34.87
CA VAL A 52 -12.39 -16.97 -33.85
C VAL A 52 -11.06 -17.30 -33.18
N ILE A 53 -10.08 -16.40 -33.30
CA ILE A 53 -8.80 -16.47 -32.60
C ILE A 53 -8.89 -15.58 -31.37
N THR A 54 -8.88 -16.17 -30.18
CA THR A 54 -8.79 -15.38 -28.93
C THR A 54 -7.35 -15.11 -28.56
N LYS A 55 -7.03 -13.86 -28.25
CA LYS A 55 -5.71 -13.40 -27.82
C LYS A 55 -5.79 -12.87 -26.40
N LEU A 56 -4.80 -13.22 -25.59
CA LEU A 56 -4.62 -12.59 -24.29
C LEU A 56 -4.16 -11.14 -24.51
N ASN A 57 -4.93 -10.17 -24.00
CA ASN A 57 -4.53 -8.76 -23.98
C ASN A 57 -3.86 -8.44 -22.64
N GLU A 58 -2.55 -8.64 -22.57
CA GLU A 58 -1.77 -8.38 -21.35
C GLU A 58 -1.78 -6.90 -20.97
N GLN A 59 -1.76 -6.00 -21.95
CA GLN A 59 -1.72 -4.55 -21.71
C GLN A 59 -2.97 -4.09 -20.96
N MET A 60 -4.15 -4.54 -21.40
CA MET A 60 -5.41 -4.24 -20.73
C MET A 60 -5.44 -4.79 -19.29
N GLY A 61 -4.97 -6.02 -19.08
CA GLY A 61 -4.88 -6.62 -17.75
C GLY A 61 -3.93 -5.86 -16.81
N GLN A 62 -2.85 -5.29 -17.34
CA GLN A 62 -1.93 -4.44 -16.59
C GLN A 62 -2.57 -3.09 -16.22
N GLU A 63 -3.28 -2.46 -17.16
CA GLU A 63 -3.94 -1.17 -16.94
C GLU A 63 -5.04 -1.27 -15.85
N ILE A 64 -5.86 -2.33 -15.87
CA ILE A 64 -6.90 -2.52 -14.86
C ILE A 64 -6.29 -2.86 -13.49
N ALA A 65 -5.23 -3.67 -13.43
CA ALA A 65 -4.54 -3.97 -12.17
C ALA A 65 -3.90 -2.71 -11.57
N ALA A 66 -3.27 -1.87 -12.41
CA ALA A 66 -2.70 -0.59 -12.00
C ALA A 66 -3.77 0.39 -11.50
N ALA A 67 -4.91 0.48 -12.19
CA ALA A 67 -6.04 1.29 -11.75
C ALA A 67 -6.63 0.82 -10.41
N GLY A 68 -6.54 -0.49 -10.14
CA GLY A 68 -7.02 -1.13 -8.92
C GLY A 68 -6.00 -1.22 -7.78
N ASN A 69 -4.84 -0.56 -7.88
CA ASN A 69 -3.74 -0.68 -6.91
C ASN A 69 -3.36 -2.14 -6.59
N GLY A 70 -3.50 -3.04 -7.57
CA GLY A 70 -3.09 -4.44 -7.45
C GLY A 70 -2.07 -4.81 -8.52
N MET A 71 -1.83 -6.11 -8.69
CA MET A 71 -0.82 -6.57 -9.64
C MET A 71 -1.39 -7.50 -10.71
N TYR A 72 -0.80 -7.39 -11.89
CA TYR A 72 -1.02 -8.31 -13.00
C TYR A 72 -0.01 -9.47 -12.94
N VAL A 73 -0.53 -10.70 -13.02
CA VAL A 73 0.26 -11.92 -13.05
C VAL A 73 -0.16 -12.76 -14.24
N ARG A 74 0.80 -13.14 -15.09
CA ARG A 74 0.52 -14.13 -16.13
C ARG A 74 0.59 -15.53 -15.52
N ALA A 75 -0.36 -16.39 -15.87
CA ALA A 75 -0.51 -17.71 -15.27
C ALA A 75 0.72 -18.61 -15.46
N ASP A 76 1.47 -18.43 -16.54
CA ASP A 76 2.73 -19.13 -16.83
C ASP A 76 3.91 -18.69 -15.94
N ASN A 77 3.90 -17.44 -15.47
CA ASN A 77 4.99 -16.81 -14.72
C ASN A 77 4.60 -16.54 -13.27
N THR A 78 3.59 -17.27 -12.78
CA THR A 78 3.03 -17.15 -11.44
C THR A 78 4.12 -17.15 -10.36
N ASN A 79 5.15 -17.97 -10.49
CA ASN A 79 6.22 -18.07 -9.49
C ASN A 79 7.08 -16.80 -9.34
N SER A 80 7.46 -16.17 -10.44
CA SER A 80 8.33 -14.97 -10.42
C SER A 80 7.54 -13.74 -10.04
N ALA A 81 6.32 -13.63 -10.57
CA ALA A 81 5.42 -12.52 -10.28
C ALA A 81 4.96 -12.55 -8.83
N LEU A 82 4.58 -13.71 -8.27
CA LEU A 82 4.23 -13.85 -6.85
C LEU A 82 5.39 -13.45 -5.93
N LYS A 83 6.64 -13.76 -6.29
CA LYS A 83 7.82 -13.35 -5.52
C LYS A 83 8.05 -11.84 -5.54
N ALA A 84 7.87 -11.19 -6.69
CA ALA A 84 7.94 -9.73 -6.78
C ALA A 84 6.82 -9.08 -5.95
N LEU A 85 5.63 -9.68 -5.99
CA LEU A 85 4.43 -9.24 -5.27
C LEU A 85 4.63 -9.27 -3.75
N GLN A 86 5.12 -10.41 -3.23
CA GLN A 86 5.45 -10.56 -1.80
C GLN A 86 6.51 -9.55 -1.35
N LYS A 87 7.52 -9.28 -2.19
CA LYS A 87 8.60 -8.35 -1.86
C LYS A 87 8.09 -6.89 -1.76
N GLU A 88 7.17 -6.50 -2.64
CA GLU A 88 6.54 -5.17 -2.60
C GLU A 88 5.64 -5.02 -1.35
N ILE A 89 4.85 -6.05 -1.04
CA ILE A 89 3.97 -6.09 0.15
C ILE A 89 4.80 -6.03 1.44
N GLU A 90 5.88 -6.81 1.56
CA GLU A 90 6.76 -6.76 2.72
C GLU A 90 7.40 -5.37 2.92
N LYS A 91 7.74 -4.69 1.81
CA LYS A 91 8.31 -3.35 1.86
C LYS A 91 7.29 -2.31 2.34
N MET A 92 6.07 -2.32 1.80
CA MET A 92 5.00 -1.41 2.26
C MET A 92 4.63 -1.63 3.73
N ASN A 93 4.46 -2.89 4.13
CA ASN A 93 4.07 -3.24 5.50
C ASN A 93 5.15 -2.79 6.51
N LYS A 94 6.43 -2.89 6.15
CA LYS A 94 7.53 -2.34 6.97
C LYS A 94 7.50 -0.81 7.06
N THR A 95 7.25 -0.11 5.95
CA THR A 95 7.22 1.36 5.94
C THR A 95 6.06 1.93 6.76
N GLU A 96 4.88 1.30 6.73
CA GLU A 96 3.75 1.72 7.59
C GLU A 96 4.02 1.48 9.08
N LEU A 97 4.68 0.37 9.43
CA LEU A 97 5.08 0.09 10.82
C LEU A 97 6.12 1.10 11.33
N ASP A 98 7.16 1.39 10.55
CA ASP A 98 8.17 2.40 10.94
C ASP A 98 7.54 3.79 11.10
N SER A 99 6.65 4.19 10.19
CA SER A 99 5.97 5.49 10.27
C SER A 99 5.05 5.61 11.48
N LYS A 100 4.35 4.53 11.86
CA LYS A 100 3.43 4.55 13.00
C LYS A 100 4.18 4.56 14.33
N VAL A 101 5.30 3.84 14.43
CA VAL A 101 6.16 3.85 15.63
C VAL A 101 6.80 5.22 15.84
N TYR A 102 7.22 5.90 14.77
CA TYR A 102 7.72 7.28 14.90
C TYR A 102 6.63 8.27 15.31
N SER A 103 5.42 8.19 14.75
CA SER A 103 4.38 9.21 15.02
C SER A 103 3.75 9.09 16.42
N GLU A 104 3.63 7.89 16.99
CA GLU A 104 2.94 7.69 18.28
C GLU A 104 3.91 7.75 19.49
N TYR A 105 5.20 7.45 19.28
CA TYR A 105 6.22 7.50 20.34
C TYR A 105 6.76 8.92 20.56
N ASP A 106 6.80 9.80 19.56
CA ASP A 106 7.34 11.16 19.75
C ASP A 106 6.36 12.10 20.50
N GLU A 107 5.06 12.03 20.22
CA GLU A 107 4.10 13.02 20.73
C GLU A 107 3.88 12.97 22.25
N GLN A 108 3.95 11.78 22.87
CA GLN A 108 3.75 11.66 24.32
C GLN A 108 5.02 11.97 25.12
N PHE A 109 6.22 11.67 24.62
CA PHE A 109 7.45 12.00 25.35
C PHE A 109 7.69 13.51 25.40
N GLN A 110 7.23 14.26 24.39
CA GLN A 110 7.43 15.70 24.33
C GLN A 110 6.71 16.45 25.45
N ILE A 111 5.47 16.05 25.82
CA ILE A 111 4.76 16.68 26.95
C ILE A 111 5.45 16.38 28.29
N PHE A 112 5.93 15.15 28.49
CA PHE A 112 6.69 14.77 29.69
C PHE A 112 8.02 15.52 29.77
N ALA A 113 8.71 15.73 28.65
CA ALA A 113 9.94 16.51 28.58
C ALA A 113 9.68 17.99 28.94
N TRP A 114 8.59 18.59 28.46
CA TRP A 114 8.18 19.95 28.84
C TRP A 114 7.83 20.07 30.32
N ILE A 115 7.13 19.09 30.89
CA ILE A 115 6.83 19.04 32.33
C ILE A 115 8.11 18.92 33.16
N ALA A 116 9.03 18.04 32.77
CA ALA A 116 10.31 17.88 33.44
C ALA A 116 11.17 19.15 33.36
N LEU A 117 11.21 19.81 32.20
CA LEU A 117 11.90 21.08 32.00
C LEU A 117 11.29 22.19 32.88
N PHE A 118 9.96 22.28 32.95
CA PHE A 118 9.27 23.25 33.80
C PHE A 118 9.55 23.01 35.28
N LEU A 119 9.52 21.75 35.74
CA LEU A 119 9.89 21.35 37.09
C LEU A 119 11.35 21.72 37.42
N LEU A 120 12.28 21.51 36.48
CA LEU A 120 13.69 21.87 36.65
C LEU A 120 13.85 23.39 36.79
N ILE A 121 13.15 24.19 35.96
CA ILE A 121 13.17 25.66 36.07
C ILE A 121 12.56 26.12 37.40
N ALA A 122 11.45 25.51 37.84
CA ALA A 122 10.81 25.82 39.11
C ALA A 122 11.70 25.47 40.30
N ASP A 123 12.40 24.33 40.24
CA ASP A 123 13.35 23.91 41.26
C ASP A 123 14.56 24.85 41.26
N PHE A 124 15.13 25.19 40.09
CA PHE A 124 16.23 26.15 39.98
C PHE A 124 15.86 27.52 40.54
N MET A 125 14.65 28.02 40.23
CA MET A 125 14.15 29.28 40.78
C MET A 125 13.93 29.19 42.30
N THR A 126 13.47 28.04 42.80
CA THR A 126 13.30 27.80 44.24
C THR A 126 14.65 27.69 44.95
N LEU A 127 15.64 27.04 44.33
CA LEU A 127 17.03 26.94 44.81
C LEU A 127 17.69 28.33 44.87
N ASP A 128 17.52 29.14 43.82
CA ASP A 128 18.06 30.51 43.76
C ASP A 128 17.37 31.42 44.81
N ARG A 129 16.06 31.26 45.02
CA ARG A 129 15.33 31.93 46.12
C ARG A 129 15.77 31.44 47.49
N LYS A 130 15.99 30.14 47.69
CA LYS A 130 16.50 29.56 48.95
C LYS A 130 17.95 29.99 49.23
N ASN A 131 18.77 30.18 48.20
CA ASN A 131 20.13 30.69 48.33
C ASN A 131 20.17 32.20 48.70
N ARG A 132 19.13 32.97 48.35
CA ARG A 132 18.92 34.32 48.91
C ARG A 132 18.41 34.30 50.36
N ILE A 133 17.56 33.34 50.72
CA ILE A 133 16.98 33.25 52.08
C ILE A 133 18.05 32.83 53.10
N PHE A 134 18.97 31.93 52.74
CA PHE A 134 20.07 31.50 53.61
C PHE A 134 21.18 32.55 53.81
N ARG A 135 21.18 33.65 53.05
CA ARG A 135 22.18 34.72 53.24
C ARG A 135 21.83 35.72 54.35
N LYS A 136 20.66 35.57 55.00
CA LYS A 136 20.19 36.47 56.08
C LYS A 136 20.21 35.89 57.50
N VAL A 137 20.70 34.67 57.71
CA VAL A 137 20.78 34.10 59.06
C VAL A 137 22.22 34.14 59.56
N LYS A 138 22.57 35.22 60.26
CA LYS A 138 23.79 35.30 61.07
C LYS A 138 23.64 34.35 62.26
N LEU A 139 24.45 33.29 62.28
CA LEU A 139 24.63 32.41 63.44
C LEU A 139 25.97 32.75 64.10
N PHE A 140 25.97 33.78 64.95
CA PHE A 140 26.98 34.01 65.99
C PHE A 140 26.26 34.49 67.24
N SER A 141 26.06 33.58 68.19
CA SER A 141 26.35 33.69 69.64
C SER A 141 25.68 32.55 70.38
#